data_AF-A0A1S8INI0-F1
#
_entry.id   AF-A0A1S8INI0-F1
#
_cell.length_a   1.000
_cell.length_b   1.000
_cell.length_c   1.000
_cell.angle_alpha   90.00
_cell.angle_beta   90.00
_cell.angle_gamma   90.00
#
_symmetry.space_group_name_H-M   'P 1'
#
loop_
_entity.id
_entity.type
_entity.pdbx_description
1 polymer ?
#
loop_
_entity_poly.entity_id
_entity_poly.type
_entity_poly.pdbx_seq_one_letter_code
_entity_poly.pdbx_strand_id
1 'polypeptide(L)' 'MEEKLLKMMKQKHLKRLSVMQYINDMKITGKEKACLLGSMKNFEQLRRTYVKTGSNCQLLLEVS' A
#
# COMPACT_ATOMS: atom_id res chain seq x y z
N MET A 1 -0.04 -3.24 -11.29
CA MET A 1 0.30 -2.35 -10.15
C MET A 1 0.65 -3.14 -8.92
N GLU A 2 -0.16 -4.13 -8.55
CA GLU A 2 0.13 -5.06 -7.44
C GLU A 2 1.49 -5.75 -7.57
N GLU A 3 1.83 -6.30 -8.74
CA GLU A 3 3.15 -6.93 -8.97
C GLU A 3 4.33 -5.98 -8.73
N LYS A 4 4.20 -4.70 -9.09
CA LYS A 4 5.23 -3.68 -8.85
C LYS A 4 5.42 -3.45 -7.34
N LEU A 5 4.32 -3.40 -6.59
CA LEU A 5 4.36 -3.30 -5.13
C LEU A 5 4.98 -4.55 -4.51
N LEU A 6 4.57 -5.75 -4.93
CA LEU A 6 5.12 -7.01 -4.45
C LEU A 6 6.61 -7.13 -4.71
N LYS A 7 7.08 -6.78 -5.92
CA LYS A 7 8.51 -6.79 -6.25
C LYS A 7 9.29 -5.83 -5.34
N MET A 8 8.77 -4.63 -5.11
CA MET A 8 9.39 -3.64 -4.23
C MET A 8 9.41 -4.12 -2.76
N MET A 9 8.30 -4.68 -2.26
CA MET A 9 8.22 -5.23 -0.92
C MET A 9 9.19 -6.39 -0.73
N LYS A 10 9.31 -7.29 -1.72
CA LYS A 10 10.30 -8.38 -1.71
C LYS A 10 11.74 -7.85 -1.69
N GLN A 11 12.05 -6.87 -2.54
CA GLN A 11 13.39 -6.25 -2.59
C GLN A 11 13.77 -5.55 -1.28
N LYS A 12 12.79 -4.94 -0.58
CA LYS A 12 13.00 -4.27 0.70
C LYS A 12 12.78 -5.18 1.93
N HIS A 13 12.53 -6.48 1.71
CA HIS A 13 12.18 -7.44 2.76
C HIS A 13 11.00 -7.01 3.66
N LEU A 14 10.03 -6.29 3.08
CA LEU A 14 8.85 -5.77 3.78
C LEU A 14 7.72 -6.80 3.77
N LYS A 15 7.25 -7.19 4.96
CA LYS A 15 6.00 -7.96 5.11
C LYS A 15 4.75 -7.08 5.09
N ARG A 16 4.90 -5.82 5.51
CA ARG A 16 3.84 -4.81 5.61
C ARG A 16 4.31 -3.51 4.97
N LEU A 17 3.40 -2.83 4.29
CA LEU A 17 3.65 -1.54 3.67
C LEU A 17 2.56 -0.56 4.07
N SER A 18 2.91 0.57 4.68
CA SER A 18 1.97 1.67 4.87
C SER A 18 1.70 2.35 3.54
N VAL A 19 0.44 2.39 3.13
CA VAL A 19 0.03 3.02 1.87
C VAL A 19 0.37 4.51 1.89
N MET A 20 0.17 5.17 3.04
CA MET A 20 0.48 6.60 3.17
C MET A 20 1.99 6.88 3.10
N GLN A 21 2.82 6.05 3.76
CA GLN A 21 4.28 6.19 3.64
C GLN A 21 4.74 5.95 2.21
N TYR A 22 4.22 4.91 1.55
CA TYR A 22 4.54 4.63 0.15
C TYR A 22 4.19 5.80 -0.79
N ILE A 23 3.00 6.40 -0.62
CA ILE A 23 2.57 7.57 -1.39
C ILE A 23 3.53 8.74 -1.17
N ASN A 24 3.93 9.00 0.07
CA ASN A 24 4.84 10.09 0.42
C ASN A 24 6.25 9.86 -0.15
N ASP A 25 6.82 8.68 0.07
CA ASP A 25 8.18 8.32 -0.36
C ASP A 25 8.32 8.39 -1.89
N MET A 26 7.29 7.93 -2.61
CA MET A 26 7.26 7.90 -4.06
C MET A 26 6.71 9.20 -4.66
N LYS A 27 6.35 10.18 -3.83
CA LYS A 27 5.74 11.47 -4.22
C LYS A 27 4.54 11.30 -5.18
N ILE A 28 3.72 10.28 -4.91
CA ILE A 28 2.57 9.94 -5.75
C ILE A 28 1.47 10.99 -5.53
N THR A 29 1.03 11.66 -6.59
CA THR A 29 0.06 12.76 -6.50
C THR A 29 -1.09 12.61 -7.52
N GLY A 30 -2.17 13.36 -7.29
CA GLY A 30 -3.30 13.50 -8.22
C GLY A 30 -3.86 12.15 -8.73
N LYS A 31 -3.80 11.97 -10.05
CA LYS A 31 -4.38 10.82 -10.77
C LYS A 31 -3.71 9.50 -10.38
N GLU A 32 -2.40 9.49 -10.15
CA GLU A 32 -1.68 8.28 -9.77
C GLU A 32 -2.08 7.79 -8.39
N LYS A 33 -2.29 8.72 -7.44
CA LYS A 33 -2.80 8.41 -6.11
C LYS A 33 -4.20 7.79 -6.19
N ALA A 34 -5.11 8.41 -6.96
CA ALA A 34 -6.45 7.88 -7.15
C ALA A 34 -6.43 6.49 -7.80
N CYS A 35 -5.57 6.29 -8.81
CA CYS A 35 -5.39 5.00 -9.48
C CYS A 35 -4.88 3.92 -8.51
N LEU A 36 -3.87 4.23 -7.69
CA LEU A 36 -3.37 3.33 -6.65
C LEU A 36 -4.47 2.94 -5.67
N LEU A 37 -5.17 3.94 -5.11
CA LEU A 37 -6.24 3.71 -4.15
C LEU A 37 -7.38 2.87 -4.74
N GLY A 38 -7.77 3.15 -5.99
CA GLY A 38 -8.81 2.41 -6.69
C GLY A 38 -8.40 0.99 -7.07
N SER A 39 -7.12 0.75 -7.37
CA SER A 39 -6.63 -0.57 -7.78
C SER A 39 -6.55 -1.56 -6.61
N MET A 40 -6.32 -1.08 -5.38
CA MET A 40 -6.18 -1.93 -4.19
C MET A 40 -7.38 -2.82 -3.88
N LYS A 41 -8.57 -2.49 -4.40
CA LYS A 41 -9.77 -3.32 -4.22
C LYS A 41 -9.71 -4.64 -5.01
N ASN A 42 -8.86 -4.68 -6.05
CA ASN A 42 -8.68 -5.81 -6.96
C ASN A 42 -7.36 -6.56 -6.71
N PHE A 43 -6.69 -6.30 -5.58
CA PHE A 43 -5.45 -6.98 -5.22
C PHE A 43 -5.78 -8.35 -4.64
N GLU A 44 -5.10 -9.39 -5.14
CA GLU A 44 -5.33 -10.79 -4.76
C GLU A 44 -4.24 -11.32 -3.80
N GLN A 45 -3.01 -10.85 -3.97
CA GLN A 45 -1.84 -11.25 -3.20
C GLN A 45 -1.53 -10.28 -2.05
N LEU A 46 -2.04 -9.06 -2.12
CA LEU A 46 -1.92 -8.06 -1.06
C LEU A 46 -3.24 -7.88 -0.33
N ARG A 47 -3.23 -8.19 0.96
CA ARG A 47 -4.35 -7.92 1.86
C ARG A 47 -4.32 -6.48 2.36
N ARG A 48 -5.51 -5.86 2.41
CA ARG A 48 -5.73 -4.56 3.05
C ARG A 48 -5.97 -4.76 4.55
N THR A 49 -5.12 -4.14 5.37
CA THR A 49 -5.23 -4.20 6.84
C THR A 49 -5.33 -2.79 7.40
N TYR A 50 -6.36 -2.56 8.21
CA TYR A 50 -6.62 -1.28 8.87
C TYR A 50 -6.17 -1.36 10.32
N VAL A 51 -5.21 -0.52 10.70
CA VAL A 51 -4.66 -0.48 12.06
C VAL A 51 -5.04 0.83 12.70
N LYS A 52 -5.68 0.77 13.86
CA LYS A 52 -5.98 1.96 14.66
C LYS A 52 -4.71 2.42 15.38
N THR A 53 -4.29 3.65 15.14
CA THR A 53 -3.16 4.30 15.79
C THR A 53 -3.65 5.56 16.51
N GLY A 54 -3.94 5.46 17.81
CA GLY A 54 -4.54 6.53 18.58
C GLY A 54 -5.92 6.94 18.03
N SER A 55 -6.07 8.20 17.64
CA SER A 55 -7.29 8.74 17.01
C SER A 55 -7.36 8.48 15.49
N ASN A 56 -6.31 7.95 14.88
CA ASN A 56 -6.22 7.76 13.43
C ASN A 56 -6.34 6.27 13.04
N CYS A 57 -6.65 6.03 11.77
CA CYS A 57 -6.64 4.70 11.16
C CYS A 57 -5.63 4.70 10.01
N GLN A 58 -4.70 3.75 10.04
CA GLN A 58 -3.69 3.55 9.01
C GLN A 58 -4.07 2.37 8.12
N LEU A 59 -3.96 2.55 6.81
CA LEU A 59 -4.10 1.48 5.83
C LEU A 59 -2.73 0.89 5.50
N LEU A 60 -2.59 -0.41 5.75
CA LEU A 60 -1.43 -1.22 5.40
C LEU A 60 -1.79 -2.21 4.28
N LEU A 61 -0.80 -2.53 3.46
CA LEU A 61 -0.80 -3.68 2.56
C LEU A 61 0.12 -4.75 3.12
N GLU A 62 -0.39 -5.97 3.26
CA GLU A 62 0.34 -7.14 3.74
C GLU A 62 0.36 -8.22 2.67
N VAL A 63 1.48 -8.95 2.55
CA VAL A 63 1.50 -10.15 1.70
C VAL A 63 0.62 -11.20 2.35
N SER A 64 -0.38 -11.70 1.61
CA SER A 64 -1.30 -12.77 2.04
C SER A 64 -0.57 -14.09 2.26
#